data_AF-A0A1V6F9X7-F1
#
_entry.id   AF-A0A1V6F9X7-F1
#
_cell.length_a   1.000
_cell.length_b   1.000
_cell.length_c   1.000
_cell.angle_alpha   90.00
_cell.angle_beta   90.00
_cell.angle_gamma   90.00
#
_symmetry.space_group_name_H-M   'P 1'
#
loop_
_entity.id
_entity.type
_entity.pdbx_description
1 polymer ?
#
loop_
_entity_poly.entity_id
_entity_poly.type
_entity_poly.pdbx_seq_one_letter_code
_entity_poly.pdbx_strand_id
1 'polypeptide(L)'
;MQSNYARTENMSPDEKFRAVANLKENLEDNFISLGQLLSEIKRSKLYRMKGYEAFRDFVEAEYQLSSSLASKLVQVFDTFIEEMDVDEATIKDIGFDRLQMIRPLVAKADWQVRDEWVELAGEMPTKDLREHIKEIRKKEKEENLDLKKVFTDQYLERMTAILNCSRTELNFKLALYFQDADPEAVKQVVRERQRRFESETAKEDNN
;
A
#
# COMPACT_ATOMS: atom_id res chain seq x y z
N MET A 1 4.69 42.61 -13.14
CA MET A 1 4.01 41.64 -12.26
C MET A 1 4.09 42.16 -10.84
N GLN A 2 2.98 42.63 -10.26
CA GLN A 2 2.96 42.97 -8.83
C GLN A 2 3.10 41.67 -8.04
N SER A 3 4.07 41.64 -7.14
CA SER A 3 4.39 40.48 -6.32
C SER A 3 3.21 40.12 -5.41
N ASN A 4 2.66 38.91 -5.54
CA ASN A 4 1.62 38.40 -4.63
C ASN A 4 2.06 38.40 -3.16
N TYR A 5 3.37 38.46 -2.89
CA TYR A 5 3.92 38.57 -1.54
C TYR A 5 3.53 39.88 -0.83
N ALA A 6 3.33 40.98 -1.57
CA ALA A 6 2.92 42.26 -0.99
C ALA A 6 1.48 42.25 -0.45
N ARG A 7 0.63 41.33 -0.93
CA ARG A 7 -0.73 41.15 -0.40
C ARG A 7 -0.74 40.40 0.93
N THR A 8 0.16 39.44 1.11
CA THR A 8 0.20 38.62 2.33
C THR A 8 0.72 39.36 3.58
N GLU A 9 1.52 40.41 3.40
CA GLU A 9 2.05 41.21 4.53
C GLU A 9 0.96 42.05 5.22
N ASN A 10 -0.08 42.45 4.48
CA ASN A 10 -1.15 43.31 4.98
C ASN A 10 -2.39 42.55 5.49
N MET A 11 -2.40 41.21 5.38
CA MET A 11 -3.52 40.40 5.85
C MET A 11 -3.44 40.15 7.37
N SER A 12 -4.58 40.28 8.03
CA SER A 12 -4.76 39.82 9.41
C SER A 12 -4.59 38.29 9.53
N PRO A 13 -4.34 37.75 10.73
CA PRO A 13 -4.24 36.30 10.95
C PRO A 13 -5.48 35.53 10.45
N ASP A 14 -6.70 36.01 10.73
CA ASP A 14 -7.94 35.35 10.31
C ASP A 14 -8.11 35.34 8.79
N GLU A 15 -7.73 36.42 8.11
CA GLU A 15 -7.72 36.46 6.64
C GLU A 15 -6.72 35.47 6.06
N LYS A 16 -5.56 35.28 6.70
CA LYS A 16 -4.58 34.27 6.28
C LYS A 16 -5.14 32.86 6.45
N PHE A 17 -5.80 32.55 7.56
CA PHE A 17 -6.43 31.23 7.76
C PHE A 17 -7.51 30.94 6.73
N ARG A 18 -8.39 31.92 6.46
CA ARG A 18 -9.42 31.78 5.41
C ARG A 18 -8.82 31.61 4.03
N ALA A 19 -7.78 32.37 3.70
CA ALA A 19 -7.10 32.24 2.42
C ALA A 19 -6.46 30.85 2.25
N VAL A 20 -5.85 30.29 3.30
CA VAL A 20 -5.32 28.93 3.28
C VAL A 20 -6.43 27.90 3.04
N ALA A 21 -7.56 28.02 3.74
CA ALA A 21 -8.70 27.12 3.56
C ALA A 21 -9.23 27.15 2.11
N ASN A 22 -9.44 28.35 1.56
CA ASN A 22 -9.90 28.50 0.18
C ASN A 22 -8.89 27.96 -0.85
N LEU A 23 -7.60 28.18 -0.63
CA LEU A 23 -6.55 27.64 -1.51
C LEU A 23 -6.49 26.12 -1.43
N LYS A 24 -6.70 25.52 -0.24
CA LYS A 24 -6.82 24.07 -0.08
C LYS A 24 -8.00 23.54 -0.87
N GLU A 25 -9.18 24.13 -0.74
CA GLU A 25 -10.38 23.67 -1.46
C GLU A 25 -10.18 23.72 -2.97
N ASN A 26 -9.65 24.83 -3.49
CA ASN A 26 -9.33 24.96 -4.92
C ASN A 26 -8.28 23.94 -5.37
N LEU A 27 -7.33 23.59 -4.50
CA LEU A 27 -6.32 22.59 -4.81
C LEU A 27 -6.93 21.20 -4.97
N GLU A 28 -7.88 20.82 -4.10
CA GLU A 28 -8.60 19.54 -4.22
C GLU A 28 -9.42 19.49 -5.52
N ASP A 29 -10.14 20.56 -5.86
CA ASP A 29 -10.90 20.65 -7.11
C ASP A 29 -9.98 20.47 -8.34
N ASN A 30 -8.81 21.10 -8.30
CA ASN A 30 -7.82 20.97 -9.36
C ASN A 30 -7.26 19.54 -9.43
N PHE A 31 -7.05 18.85 -8.31
CA PHE A 31 -6.56 17.48 -8.32
C PHE A 31 -7.57 16.51 -8.95
N ILE A 32 -8.86 16.67 -8.63
CA ILE A 32 -9.94 15.87 -9.24
C ILE A 32 -9.99 16.13 -10.75
N SER A 33 -10.06 17.41 -11.15
CA SER A 33 -10.15 17.82 -12.56
C SER A 33 -8.93 17.37 -13.37
N LEU A 34 -7.73 17.50 -12.81
CA LEU A 34 -6.50 17.01 -13.45
C LEU A 34 -6.50 15.48 -13.55
N GLY A 35 -6.92 14.77 -12.50
CA GLY A 35 -7.05 13.31 -12.50
C GLY A 35 -7.94 12.82 -13.62
N GLN A 36 -9.11 13.43 -13.79
CA GLN A 36 -10.07 13.13 -14.86
C GLN A 36 -9.45 13.31 -16.25
N LEU A 37 -8.93 14.51 -16.55
CA LEU A 37 -8.35 14.82 -17.86
C LEU A 37 -7.16 13.93 -18.18
N LEU A 38 -6.27 13.71 -17.21
CA LEU A 38 -5.12 12.84 -17.37
C LEU A 38 -5.53 11.39 -17.58
N SER A 39 -6.59 10.92 -16.91
CA SER A 39 -7.12 9.57 -17.10
C SER A 39 -7.63 9.39 -18.53
N GLU A 40 -8.44 10.35 -19.02
CA GLU A 40 -8.98 10.31 -20.38
C GLU A 40 -7.87 10.33 -21.43
N ILE A 41 -6.89 11.24 -21.31
CA ILE A 41 -5.74 11.32 -22.21
C ILE A 41 -4.97 9.99 -22.21
N LYS A 42 -4.76 9.37 -21.04
CA LYS A 42 -4.03 8.12 -20.91
C LYS A 42 -4.80 6.94 -21.53
N ARG A 43 -6.10 6.80 -21.22
CA ARG A 43 -6.99 5.74 -21.69
C ARG A 43 -7.16 5.78 -23.21
N SER A 44 -7.40 6.97 -23.76
CA SER A 44 -7.57 7.21 -25.20
C SER A 44 -6.26 7.37 -25.97
N LYS A 45 -5.11 7.30 -25.28
CA LYS A 45 -3.76 7.47 -25.84
C LYS A 45 -3.57 8.78 -26.62
N LEU A 46 -4.24 9.86 -26.20
CA LEU A 46 -4.21 11.16 -26.90
C LEU A 46 -2.82 11.79 -26.93
N TYR A 47 -1.94 11.43 -25.99
CA TYR A 47 -0.53 11.83 -25.99
C TYR A 47 0.22 11.41 -27.28
N ARG A 48 -0.25 10.38 -27.99
CA ARG A 48 0.31 9.99 -29.30
C ARG A 48 0.03 11.00 -30.40
N MET A 49 -1.08 11.74 -30.31
CA MET A 49 -1.38 12.83 -31.25
C MET A 49 -0.38 13.98 -31.14
N LYS A 50 0.29 14.09 -29.98
CA LYS A 50 1.37 15.04 -29.71
C LYS A 50 2.76 14.46 -30.03
N GLY A 51 2.85 13.24 -30.55
CA GLY A 51 4.11 12.60 -30.96
C GLY A 51 4.83 11.83 -29.84
N TYR A 52 4.19 11.61 -28.69
CA TYR A 52 4.79 10.87 -27.58
C TYR A 52 4.40 9.38 -27.62
N GLU A 53 5.36 8.49 -27.40
CA GLU A 53 5.12 7.05 -27.33
C GLU A 53 4.59 6.60 -25.96
N ALA A 54 4.97 7.31 -24.89
CA ALA A 54 4.58 7.01 -23.53
C ALA A 54 3.93 8.22 -22.85
N PHE A 55 2.86 7.95 -22.10
CA PHE A 55 2.14 8.96 -21.32
C PHE A 55 3.03 9.73 -20.34
N ARG A 56 4.00 9.05 -19.72
CA ARG A 56 4.94 9.67 -18.77
C ARG A 56 5.79 10.76 -19.43
N ASP A 57 6.26 10.54 -20.65
CA ASP A 57 7.15 11.44 -21.35
C ASP A 57 6.36 12.70 -21.76
N PHE A 58 5.10 12.50 -22.16
CA PHE A 58 4.15 13.58 -22.47
C PHE A 58 3.91 14.50 -21.26
N VAL A 59 3.55 13.95 -20.10
CA VAL A 59 3.23 14.79 -18.93
C VAL A 59 4.44 15.52 -18.35
N GLU A 60 5.62 14.90 -18.43
CA GLU A 60 6.86 15.52 -17.96
C GLU A 60 7.33 16.62 -18.93
N ALA A 61 7.24 16.40 -20.25
CA ALA A 61 7.70 17.36 -21.24
C ALA A 61 6.74 18.55 -21.43
N GLU A 62 5.43 18.31 -21.55
CA GLU A 62 4.45 19.36 -21.87
C GLU A 62 4.02 20.16 -20.64
N TYR A 63 3.93 19.51 -19.47
CA TYR A 63 3.34 20.11 -18.27
C TYR A 63 4.29 20.18 -17.07
N GLN A 64 5.51 19.67 -17.19
CA GLN A 64 6.50 19.64 -16.10
C GLN A 64 5.95 18.94 -14.84
N LEU A 65 5.00 18.03 -15.02
CA LEU A 65 4.43 17.22 -13.95
C LEU A 65 5.22 15.91 -13.85
N SER A 66 5.67 15.57 -12.64
CA SER A 66 6.31 14.27 -12.44
C SER A 66 5.37 13.14 -12.84
N SER A 67 5.90 12.13 -13.53
CA SER A 67 5.14 10.92 -13.90
C SER A 67 4.50 10.23 -12.69
N SER A 68 5.14 10.30 -11.51
CA SER A 68 4.56 9.79 -10.26
C SER A 68 3.30 10.56 -9.84
N LEU A 69 3.32 11.89 -9.85
CA LEU A 69 2.15 12.69 -9.47
C LEU A 69 1.01 12.49 -10.47
N ALA A 70 1.30 12.56 -11.76
CA ALA A 70 0.31 12.31 -12.81
C ALA A 70 -0.32 10.91 -12.66
N SER A 71 0.50 9.88 -12.42
CA SER A 71 -0.03 8.53 -12.18
C SER A 71 -0.90 8.43 -10.94
N LYS A 72 -0.54 9.13 -9.85
CA LYS A 72 -1.32 9.15 -8.63
C LYS A 72 -2.68 9.84 -8.82
N LEU A 73 -2.73 10.96 -9.53
CA LEU A 73 -3.96 11.69 -9.85
C LEU A 73 -4.91 10.82 -10.67
N VAL A 74 -4.41 10.22 -11.75
CA VAL A 74 -5.15 9.26 -12.57
C VAL A 74 -5.69 8.11 -11.72
N GLN A 75 -4.84 7.51 -10.89
CA GLN A 75 -5.24 6.37 -10.06
C GLN A 75 -6.33 6.71 -9.04
N VAL A 76 -6.32 7.92 -8.45
CA VAL A 76 -7.40 8.33 -7.54
C VAL A 76 -8.70 8.52 -8.29
N PHE A 77 -8.68 9.21 -9.43
CA PHE A 77 -9.87 9.37 -10.26
C PHE A 77 -10.43 8.01 -10.70
N ASP A 78 -9.58 7.15 -11.28
CA ASP A 78 -9.99 5.83 -11.77
C ASP A 78 -10.56 4.96 -10.64
N THR A 79 -9.88 4.90 -9.48
CA THR A 79 -10.29 3.98 -8.40
C THR A 79 -11.58 4.46 -7.71
N PHE A 80 -11.66 5.75 -7.38
CA PHE A 80 -12.73 6.21 -6.50
C PHE A 80 -13.94 6.74 -7.26
N ILE A 81 -13.73 7.43 -8.39
CA ILE A 81 -14.83 8.02 -9.17
C ILE A 81 -15.31 7.03 -10.23
N GLU A 82 -14.42 6.53 -11.09
CA GLU A 82 -14.86 5.65 -12.20
C GLU A 82 -15.19 4.22 -11.74
N GLU A 83 -14.36 3.61 -10.88
CA GLU A 83 -14.56 2.23 -10.44
C GLU A 83 -15.56 2.11 -9.29
N MET A 84 -15.50 3.00 -8.29
CA MET A 84 -16.34 2.95 -7.09
C MET A 84 -17.59 3.85 -7.15
N ASP A 85 -17.71 4.70 -8.17
CA ASP A 85 -18.84 5.64 -8.32
C ASP A 85 -19.05 6.55 -7.09
N VAL A 86 -17.96 6.93 -6.42
CA VAL A 86 -17.99 7.89 -5.32
C VAL A 86 -18.10 9.30 -5.91
N ASP A 87 -19.02 10.09 -5.37
CA ASP A 87 -19.25 11.44 -5.87
C ASP A 87 -18.07 12.39 -5.60
N GLU A 88 -17.89 13.36 -6.50
CA GLU A 88 -16.77 14.31 -6.43
C GLU A 88 -16.74 15.14 -5.14
N ALA A 89 -17.91 15.42 -4.53
CA ALA A 89 -17.97 16.21 -3.30
C ALA A 89 -17.39 15.43 -2.12
N THR A 90 -17.72 14.13 -2.03
CA THR A 90 -17.12 13.21 -1.05
C THR A 90 -15.60 13.10 -1.26
N ILE A 91 -15.15 12.95 -2.50
CA ILE A 91 -13.70 12.89 -2.83
C ILE A 91 -12.97 14.18 -2.44
N LYS A 92 -13.58 15.34 -2.68
CA LYS A 92 -13.04 16.65 -2.30
C LYS A 92 -12.92 16.80 -0.78
N ASP A 93 -13.95 16.35 -0.05
CA ASP A 93 -13.97 16.44 1.41
C ASP A 93 -12.90 15.53 2.04
N ILE A 94 -12.79 14.28 1.58
CA ILE A 94 -11.72 13.36 1.97
C ILE A 94 -10.36 13.97 1.61
N GLY A 95 -10.21 14.48 0.40
CA GLY A 95 -8.99 15.11 -0.08
C GLY A 95 -7.92 14.11 -0.53
N PHE A 96 -7.07 14.57 -1.44
CA PHE A 96 -6.17 13.75 -2.24
C PHE A 96 -5.21 12.88 -1.41
N ASP A 97 -4.60 13.44 -0.36
CA ASP A 97 -3.62 12.72 0.46
C ASP A 97 -4.22 11.52 1.16
N ARG A 98 -5.44 11.64 1.70
CA ARG A 98 -6.13 10.54 2.40
C ARG A 98 -6.52 9.45 1.41
N LEU A 99 -7.08 9.82 0.26
CA LEU A 99 -7.40 8.89 -0.83
C LEU A 99 -6.17 8.12 -1.31
N GLN A 100 -5.01 8.78 -1.47
CA GLN A 100 -3.76 8.12 -1.83
C GLN A 100 -3.31 7.08 -0.80
N MET A 101 -3.55 7.32 0.49
CA MET A 101 -3.18 6.39 1.55
C MET A 101 -4.04 5.12 1.54
N ILE A 102 -5.36 5.26 1.35
CA ILE A 102 -6.30 4.12 1.37
C ILE A 102 -6.38 3.38 0.02
N ARG A 103 -6.04 4.01 -1.11
CA ARG A 103 -6.13 3.41 -2.44
C ARG A 103 -5.53 2.00 -2.53
N PRO A 104 -4.32 1.71 -2.02
CA PRO A 104 -3.74 0.36 -2.13
C PRO A 104 -4.49 -0.71 -1.33
N LEU A 105 -5.28 -0.31 -0.32
CA LEU A 105 -6.10 -1.19 0.51
C LEU A 105 -7.42 -1.45 -0.22
N VAL A 106 -8.07 -0.38 -0.69
CA VAL A 106 -9.28 -0.42 -1.52
C VAL A 106 -9.10 -1.29 -2.76
N ALA A 107 -8.00 -1.11 -3.50
CA ALA A 107 -7.73 -1.87 -4.72
C ALA A 107 -7.62 -3.40 -4.51
N LYS A 108 -7.35 -3.85 -3.27
CA LYS A 108 -7.20 -5.27 -2.91
C LYS A 108 -8.40 -5.84 -2.17
N ALA A 109 -9.33 -4.98 -1.76
CA ALA A 109 -10.43 -5.34 -0.88
C ALA A 109 -11.71 -5.71 -1.67
N ASP A 110 -12.55 -6.52 -1.04
CA ASP A 110 -13.91 -6.77 -1.48
C ASP A 110 -14.79 -5.51 -1.32
N TRP A 111 -15.90 -5.45 -2.05
CA TRP A 111 -16.71 -4.24 -2.20
C TRP A 111 -17.12 -3.58 -0.86
N GLN A 112 -17.60 -4.39 0.09
CA GLN A 112 -18.00 -3.89 1.42
C GLN A 112 -16.84 -3.21 2.17
N VAL A 113 -15.67 -3.82 2.11
CA VAL A 113 -14.47 -3.32 2.78
C VAL A 113 -13.95 -2.06 2.07
N ARG A 114 -14.18 -1.91 0.76
CA ARG A 114 -13.83 -0.67 0.03
C ARG A 114 -14.63 0.52 0.54
N ASP A 115 -15.93 0.36 0.73
CA ASP A 115 -16.81 1.43 1.22
C ASP A 115 -16.41 1.86 2.64
N GLU A 116 -16.11 0.88 3.51
CA GLU A 116 -15.59 1.15 4.86
C GLU A 116 -14.30 1.98 4.84
N TRP A 117 -13.38 1.71 3.90
CA TRP A 117 -12.16 2.50 3.77
C TRP A 117 -12.42 3.95 3.35
N VAL A 118 -13.41 4.18 2.48
CA VAL A 118 -13.80 5.53 2.03
C VAL A 118 -14.43 6.29 3.20
N GLU A 119 -15.33 5.65 3.96
CA GLU A 119 -15.94 6.23 5.15
C GLU A 119 -14.90 6.59 6.21
N LEU A 120 -14.01 5.66 6.56
CA LEU A 120 -12.91 5.89 7.50
C LEU A 120 -12.00 7.04 7.06
N ALA A 121 -11.73 7.18 5.77
CA ALA A 121 -10.92 8.26 5.24
C ALA A 121 -11.61 9.63 5.33
N GLY A 122 -12.94 9.68 5.27
CA GLY A 122 -13.72 10.91 5.49
C GLY A 122 -13.66 11.36 6.94
N GLU A 123 -13.87 10.44 7.88
CA GLU A 123 -13.99 10.75 9.30
C GLU A 123 -12.64 11.00 10.00
N MET A 124 -11.60 10.28 9.62
CA MET A 124 -10.32 10.34 10.34
C MET A 124 -9.38 11.42 9.81
N PRO A 125 -8.71 12.19 10.69
CA PRO A 125 -7.58 13.02 10.32
C PRO A 125 -6.44 12.19 9.70
N THR A 126 -5.68 12.79 8.78
CA THR A 126 -4.57 12.15 8.04
C THR A 126 -3.56 11.41 8.94
N LYS A 127 -3.26 11.96 10.12
CA LYS A 127 -2.33 11.33 11.07
C LYS A 127 -2.93 10.04 11.65
N ASP A 128 -4.15 10.11 12.12
CA ASP A 128 -4.83 9.01 12.80
C ASP A 128 -5.14 7.88 11.81
N LEU A 129 -5.56 8.22 10.59
CA LEU A 129 -5.75 7.26 9.51
C LEU A 129 -4.45 6.50 9.19
N ARG A 130 -3.31 7.20 9.15
CA ARG A 130 -2.00 6.57 8.92
C ARG A 130 -1.62 5.61 10.05
N GLU A 131 -1.87 6.00 11.30
CA GLU A 131 -1.64 5.15 12.47
C GLU A 131 -2.56 3.92 12.45
N HIS A 132 -3.83 4.10 12.12
CA HIS A 132 -4.81 3.03 11.98
C HIS A 132 -4.39 2.00 10.92
N ILE A 133 -4.01 2.45 9.72
CA ILE A 133 -3.50 1.58 8.64
C ILE A 133 -2.24 0.82 9.08
N LYS A 134 -1.35 1.48 9.85
CA LYS A 134 -0.14 0.85 10.36
C LYS A 134 -0.45 -0.26 11.36
N GLU A 135 -1.40 -0.04 12.27
CA GLU A 135 -1.82 -1.05 13.23
C GLU A 135 -2.51 -2.23 12.55
N ILE A 136 -3.37 -1.99 11.56
CA ILE A 136 -3.97 -3.07 10.75
C ILE A 136 -2.89 -3.91 10.07
N ARG A 137 -1.94 -3.28 9.36
CA ARG A 137 -0.85 -4.01 8.70
C ARG A 137 0.05 -4.76 9.67
N LYS A 138 0.21 -4.24 10.89
CA LYS A 138 0.96 -4.91 11.95
C LYS A 138 0.20 -6.15 12.43
N LYS A 139 -1.10 -6.04 12.69
CA LYS A 139 -1.97 -7.16 13.04
C LYS A 139 -2.00 -8.20 11.93
N GLU A 140 -2.19 -7.80 10.67
CA GLU A 140 -2.10 -8.72 9.53
C GLU A 140 -0.75 -9.45 9.49
N LYS A 141 0.35 -8.77 9.79
CA LYS A 141 1.68 -9.41 9.84
C LYS A 141 1.85 -10.35 11.03
N GLU A 142 1.21 -10.06 12.15
CA GLU A 142 1.20 -10.88 13.36
C GLU A 142 0.27 -12.10 13.22
N GLU A 143 -0.92 -11.92 12.66
CA GLU A 143 -1.88 -13.00 12.36
C GLU A 143 -1.37 -13.90 11.23
N ASN A 144 -0.66 -13.33 10.26
CA ASN A 144 -0.01 -14.05 9.16
C ASN A 144 1.44 -14.44 9.52
N LEU A 145 1.72 -14.62 10.83
CA LEU A 145 2.91 -15.34 11.29
C LEU A 145 2.80 -16.77 10.75
N ASP A 146 3.55 -17.05 9.70
CA ASP A 146 3.70 -18.40 9.17
C ASP A 146 4.21 -19.31 10.29
N LEU A 147 3.30 -20.10 10.87
CA LEU A 147 3.59 -21.06 11.94
C LEU A 147 4.75 -21.98 11.55
N LYS A 148 4.91 -22.29 10.25
CA LYS A 148 6.04 -23.08 9.74
C LYS A 148 7.36 -22.33 9.90
N LYS A 149 7.38 -21.03 9.62
CA LYS A 149 8.57 -20.18 9.82
C LYS A 149 8.92 -20.06 11.29
N VAL A 150 7.93 -19.80 12.16
CA VAL A 150 8.14 -19.73 13.62
C VAL A 150 8.72 -21.03 14.14
N PHE A 151 8.14 -22.17 13.77
CA PHE A 151 8.63 -23.50 14.14
C PHE A 151 10.06 -23.74 13.64
N THR A 152 10.34 -23.38 12.38
CA THR A 152 11.65 -23.54 11.77
C THR A 152 12.71 -22.71 12.49
N ASP A 153 12.42 -21.45 12.82
CA ASP A 153 13.35 -20.56 13.49
C ASP A 153 13.63 -21.04 14.92
N GLN A 154 12.61 -21.42 15.68
CA GLN A 154 12.76 -22.01 17.02
C GLN A 154 13.60 -23.29 17.01
N TYR A 155 13.33 -24.19 16.06
CA TYR A 155 14.08 -25.44 15.93
C TYR A 155 15.56 -25.18 15.65
N LEU A 156 15.85 -24.30 14.68
CA LEU A 156 17.21 -24.01 14.27
C LEU A 156 17.98 -23.23 15.35
N GLU A 157 17.34 -22.31 16.06
CA GLU A 157 17.94 -21.65 17.23
C GLU A 157 18.32 -22.66 18.31
N ARG A 158 17.40 -23.57 18.67
CA ARG A 158 17.66 -24.64 19.64
C ARG A 158 18.82 -25.52 19.20
N MET A 159 18.89 -25.89 17.93
CA MET A 159 19.99 -26.70 17.39
C MET A 159 21.32 -25.96 17.41
N THR A 160 21.34 -24.67 17.05
CA THR A 160 22.56 -23.85 17.15
C THR A 160 23.04 -23.70 18.59
N ALA A 161 22.12 -23.60 19.55
CA ALA A 161 22.46 -23.53 20.98
C ALA A 161 23.00 -24.87 21.51
N ILE A 162 22.33 -25.98 21.21
CA ILE A 162 22.76 -27.34 21.63
C ILE A 162 24.13 -27.69 21.06
N LEU A 163 24.36 -27.38 19.78
CA LEU A 163 25.61 -27.67 19.09
C LEU A 163 26.64 -26.54 19.23
N ASN A 164 26.30 -25.49 19.98
CA ASN A 164 27.08 -24.27 20.21
C ASN A 164 27.82 -23.79 18.96
N CYS A 165 27.07 -23.58 17.87
CA CYS A 165 27.66 -23.27 16.57
C CYS A 165 26.83 -22.26 15.78
N SER A 166 27.44 -21.66 14.76
CA SER A 166 26.75 -20.74 13.86
C SER A 166 25.73 -21.46 12.97
N ARG A 167 24.78 -20.72 12.38
CA ARG A 167 23.82 -21.24 11.40
C ARG A 167 24.52 -21.91 10.20
N THR A 168 25.61 -21.31 9.72
CA THR A 168 26.41 -21.84 8.62
C THR A 168 27.04 -23.19 8.99
N GLU A 169 27.56 -23.29 10.20
CA GLU A 169 28.18 -24.53 10.69
C GLU A 169 27.14 -25.62 10.99
N LEU A 170 25.96 -25.24 11.48
CA LEU A 170 24.81 -26.15 11.63
C LEU A 170 24.43 -26.75 10.27
N ASN A 171 24.31 -25.93 9.22
CA ASN A 171 23.99 -26.42 7.88
C ASN A 171 25.05 -27.41 7.35
N PHE A 172 26.33 -27.15 7.59
CA PHE A 172 27.41 -28.08 7.26
C PHE A 172 27.26 -29.41 8.02
N LYS A 173 26.99 -29.36 9.32
CA LYS A 173 26.78 -30.57 10.15
C LYS A 173 25.54 -31.36 9.68
N LEU A 174 24.46 -30.69 9.33
CA LEU A 174 23.26 -31.34 8.77
C LEU A 174 23.55 -31.97 7.41
N ALA A 175 24.33 -31.31 6.54
CA ALA A 175 24.74 -31.88 5.27
C ALA A 175 25.55 -33.17 5.46
N LEU A 176 26.49 -33.20 6.41
CA LEU A 176 27.21 -34.43 6.76
C LEU A 176 26.28 -35.53 7.30
N TYR A 177 25.31 -35.16 8.15
CA TYR A 177 24.37 -36.12 8.73
C TYR A 177 23.48 -36.78 7.66
N PHE A 178 23.04 -36.02 6.66
CA PHE A 178 22.18 -36.51 5.58
C PHE A 178 22.93 -37.00 4.34
N GLN A 179 24.27 -36.95 4.32
CA GLN A 179 25.06 -37.21 3.10
C GLN A 179 24.79 -38.60 2.48
N ASP A 180 24.56 -39.61 3.33
CA ASP A 180 24.35 -41.00 2.93
C ASP A 180 22.87 -41.42 3.05
N ALA A 181 21.98 -40.47 3.34
CA ALA A 181 20.56 -40.75 3.51
C ALA A 181 19.86 -40.95 2.17
N ASP A 182 18.94 -41.91 2.09
CA ASP A 182 18.06 -42.07 0.93
C ASP A 182 17.09 -40.88 0.81
N PRO A 183 17.18 -40.05 -0.24
CA PRO A 183 16.32 -38.88 -0.39
C PRO A 183 14.83 -39.21 -0.42
N GLU A 184 14.44 -40.35 -0.99
CA GLU A 184 13.02 -40.69 -1.13
C GLU A 184 12.43 -41.15 0.22
N ALA A 185 13.20 -41.91 1.01
CA ALA A 185 12.83 -42.22 2.39
C ALA A 185 12.72 -40.96 3.27
N VAL A 186 13.69 -40.03 3.17
CA VAL A 186 13.65 -38.75 3.90
C VAL A 186 12.40 -37.95 3.52
N LYS A 187 12.09 -37.87 2.22
CA LYS A 187 10.91 -37.16 1.72
C LYS A 187 9.60 -37.77 2.23
N GLN A 188 9.49 -39.09 2.33
CA GLN A 188 8.32 -39.75 2.91
C GLN A 188 8.15 -39.39 4.39
N VAL A 189 9.23 -39.45 5.18
CA VAL A 189 9.22 -39.08 6.60
C VAL A 189 8.82 -37.61 6.79
N VAL A 190 9.38 -36.70 5.97
CA VAL A 190 9.03 -35.26 6.01
C VAL A 190 7.54 -35.07 5.69
N ARG A 191 7.01 -35.74 4.66
CA ARG A 191 5.60 -35.63 4.26
C ARG A 191 4.65 -36.10 5.37
N GLU A 192 4.96 -37.20 6.05
CA GLU A 192 4.15 -37.70 7.16
C GLU A 192 4.16 -36.76 8.36
N ARG A 193 5.34 -36.25 8.74
CA ARG A 193 5.47 -35.30 9.85
C ARG A 193 4.79 -33.97 9.55
N GLN A 194 4.92 -33.48 8.31
CA GLN A 194 4.25 -32.27 7.87
C GLN A 194 2.72 -32.41 7.94
N ARG A 195 2.16 -33.54 7.49
CA ARG A 195 0.72 -33.81 7.60
C ARG A 195 0.23 -33.86 9.03
N ARG A 196 1.01 -34.46 9.95
CA ARG A 196 0.66 -34.50 11.38
C ARG A 196 0.64 -33.09 11.97
N PHE A 197 1.68 -32.30 11.72
CA PHE A 197 1.76 -30.91 12.16
C PHE A 197 0.57 -30.08 11.67
N GLU A 198 0.28 -30.11 10.36
CA GLU A 198 -0.85 -29.39 9.77
C GLU A 198 -2.21 -29.86 10.35
N SER A 199 -2.34 -31.13 10.72
CA SER A 199 -3.56 -31.66 11.35
C SER A 199 -3.72 -31.32 12.83
N GLU A 200 -2.63 -31.06 13.55
CA GLU A 200 -2.63 -30.66 14.96
C GLU A 200 -2.93 -29.17 15.08
N THR A 201 -2.28 -28.33 14.26
CA THR A 201 -2.54 -26.88 14.25
C THR A 201 -3.97 -26.57 13.81
N ALA A 202 -4.50 -27.28 12.82
CA ALA A 202 -5.89 -27.08 12.37
C ALA A 202 -6.96 -27.51 13.41
N LYS A 203 -6.60 -28.31 14.43
CA LYS A 203 -7.50 -28.65 15.54
C LYS A 203 -7.46 -27.59 16.65
N GLU A 204 -6.31 -26.95 16.85
CA GLU A 204 -6.16 -25.85 17.82
C GLU A 204 -6.87 -24.58 17.34
N ASP A 205 -6.95 -24.34 16.03
CA ASP A 205 -7.69 -23.19 15.46
C ASP A 205 -9.23 -23.35 15.50
N ASN A 206 -9.75 -24.57 15.74
CA ASN A 206 -11.19 -24.90 15.69
C ASN A 206 -11.84 -25.10 17.09
N ASN A 207 -11.13 -24.76 18.16
CA ASN A 207 -11.54 -25.02 19.56
C ASN A 207 -11.30 -23.77 20.41
#